data_AF-A0A964NIF4-F1
#
_entry.id   AF-A0A964NIF4-F1
#
_cell.length_a   1.000
_cell.length_b   1.000
_cell.length_c   1.000
_cell.angle_alpha   90.00
_cell.angle_beta   90.00
_cell.angle_gamma   90.00
#
_symmetry.space_group_name_H-M   'P 1'
#
loop_
_entity.id
_entity.type
_entity.pdbx_description
1 polymer ?
#
loop_
_entity_poly.entity_id
_entity_poly.type
_entity_poly.pdbx_seq_one_letter_code
_entity_poly.pdbx_strand_id
1 'polypeptide(L)'
;MSSGSPFVDVRVRWQSPAALSSRAFGLRLPATLLLTLLLALLLAACGSSGSSRNGGYSERPPTDRVALTAWQEWTKFGRSTVVYGGQANGYTNRTGVSERSEPLASRVGDYWGVCGKPEWNGRTSGKPWSGAFVSWVMAKSGYTPQQFPRDGRHGSYLAALYDREKQRSAPFYLHAPNEYSPKAGDLVCTGTAGPTWRHADSRTAHRRIDNTANHCDVVTDVRGGFVHAVGGNVKDSVTMSLYPVDSKGRLQPVGSRPWLLVVEKRG
;
A
#
# COMPACT_ATOMS: atom_id res chain seq x y z
N MET A 1 -41.93 28.06 48.52
CA MET A 1 -40.46 27.88 48.62
C MET A 1 -39.85 28.60 47.44
N SER A 2 -39.20 29.72 47.73
CA SER A 2 -38.66 30.69 46.79
C SER A 2 -37.15 30.45 46.71
N SER A 3 -36.60 30.30 45.50
CA SER A 3 -35.14 30.24 45.29
C SER A 3 -34.79 31.15 44.11
N GLY A 4 -34.47 32.40 44.46
CA GLY A 4 -33.90 33.39 43.57
C GLY A 4 -32.39 33.18 43.40
N SER A 5 -31.93 33.31 42.16
CA SER A 5 -30.51 33.43 41.82
C SER A 5 -30.14 34.92 41.81
N PRO A 6 -29.06 35.36 42.48
CA PRO A 6 -28.58 36.73 42.34
C PRO A 6 -27.63 36.84 41.13
N PHE A 7 -28.02 37.66 40.16
CA PHE A 7 -27.11 38.21 39.13
C PHE A 7 -26.19 39.25 39.80
N VAL A 8 -24.88 39.06 39.70
CA VAL A 8 -23.87 40.04 40.14
C VAL A 8 -23.44 40.87 38.93
N ASP A 9 -23.68 42.17 39.04
CA ASP A 9 -23.39 43.21 38.05
C ASP A 9 -21.89 43.57 38.10
N VAL A 10 -21.12 43.15 37.10
CA VAL A 10 -19.67 43.45 36.99
C VAL A 10 -19.50 44.70 36.13
N ARG A 11 -19.31 45.86 36.79
CA ARG A 11 -18.87 47.10 36.13
C ARG A 11 -17.36 47.08 35.91
N VAL A 12 -16.95 46.89 34.66
CA VAL A 12 -15.55 47.08 34.24
C VAL A 12 -15.30 48.57 34.00
N ARG A 13 -14.53 49.21 34.88
CA ARG A 13 -13.99 50.57 34.66
C ARG A 13 -12.76 50.46 33.74
N TRP A 14 -12.85 51.03 32.55
CA TRP A 14 -11.71 51.23 31.66
C TRP A 14 -10.78 52.29 32.25
N GLN A 15 -9.55 51.90 32.59
CA GLN A 15 -8.45 52.81 32.89
C GLN A 15 -7.60 53.01 31.63
N SER A 16 -7.36 54.27 31.26
CA SER A 16 -6.46 54.63 30.16
C SER A 16 -5.00 54.28 30.51
N PRO A 17 -4.19 53.75 29.58
CA PRO A 17 -2.78 53.49 29.84
C PRO A 17 -2.01 54.81 30.00
N ALA A 18 -1.23 54.91 31.08
CA ALA A 18 -0.29 56.00 31.28
C ALA A 18 0.84 55.96 30.23
N ALA A 19 1.16 57.12 29.67
CA ALA A 19 2.29 57.29 28.76
C ALA A 19 3.61 57.10 29.52
N LEU A 20 4.40 56.09 29.14
CA LEU A 20 5.76 55.89 29.63
C LEU A 20 6.75 56.62 28.72
N SER A 21 7.56 57.47 29.33
CA SER A 21 8.57 58.31 28.68
C SER A 21 9.67 57.48 28.02
N SER A 22 10.00 57.82 26.78
CA SER A 22 11.16 57.33 26.04
C SER A 22 12.45 57.98 26.56
N ARG A 23 13.30 57.21 27.24
CA ARG A 23 14.72 57.53 27.39
C ARG A 23 15.50 56.73 26.36
N ALA A 24 15.95 57.41 25.31
CA ALA A 24 16.85 56.86 24.31
C ALA A 24 18.24 56.63 24.93
N PHE A 25 18.60 55.36 25.16
CA PHE A 25 19.99 54.97 25.37
C PHE A 25 20.61 54.64 24.02
N GLY A 26 21.43 55.58 23.52
CA GLY A 26 22.24 55.37 22.32
C GLY A 26 23.39 54.41 22.61
N LEU A 27 23.18 53.11 22.43
CA LEU A 27 24.28 52.18 22.18
C LEU A 27 24.56 52.18 20.68
N ARG A 28 25.64 52.88 20.28
CA ARG A 28 26.25 52.68 18.96
C ARG A 28 26.91 51.29 18.96
N LEU A 29 26.20 50.30 18.43
CA LEU A 29 26.79 49.00 18.11
C LEU A 29 27.91 49.24 17.09
N PRO A 30 29.16 48.79 17.35
CA PRO A 30 30.25 48.96 16.40
C PRO A 30 29.89 48.19 15.12
N ALA A 31 30.13 48.81 13.96
CA ALA A 31 29.79 48.25 12.64
C ALA A 31 30.36 46.83 12.39
N THR A 32 31.34 46.41 13.19
CA THR A 32 31.90 45.06 13.20
C THR A 32 30.90 43.99 13.65
N LEU A 33 29.97 44.30 14.57
CA LEU A 33 29.00 43.34 15.11
C LEU A 33 27.86 43.04 14.11
N LEU A 34 27.51 44.02 13.27
CA LEU A 34 26.57 43.86 12.14
C LEU A 34 27.20 43.05 11.01
N LEU A 35 28.50 43.22 10.73
CA LEU A 35 29.21 42.47 9.70
C LEU A 35 29.39 40.99 10.08
N THR A 36 29.65 40.68 11.35
CA THR A 36 29.72 39.29 11.83
C THR A 36 28.36 38.58 11.82
N LEU A 37 27.27 39.31 12.08
CA LEU A 37 25.91 38.74 12.03
C LEU A 37 25.47 38.46 10.58
N LEU A 38 25.81 39.35 9.63
CA LEU A 38 25.57 39.16 8.20
C LEU A 38 26.42 38.03 7.60
N LEU A 39 27.67 37.86 8.05
CA LEU A 39 28.52 36.74 7.61
C LEU A 39 28.05 35.39 8.17
N ALA A 40 27.51 35.36 9.41
CA ALA A 40 26.88 34.16 9.97
C ALA A 40 25.56 33.80 9.25
N LEU A 41 24.80 34.79 8.78
CA LEU A 41 23.59 34.57 7.97
C LEU A 41 23.90 34.15 6.52
N LEU A 42 25.05 34.56 5.95
CA LEU A 42 25.50 34.12 4.63
C LEU A 42 26.16 32.72 4.66
N LEU A 43 26.78 32.32 5.77
CA LEU A 43 27.31 30.96 5.97
C LEU A 43 26.23 29.93 6.36
N ALA A 44 25.04 30.36 6.76
CA ALA A 44 23.88 29.50 6.98
C ALA A 44 23.08 29.18 5.69
N ALA A 45 23.41 29.85 4.57
CA ALA A 45 22.72 29.65 3.28
C ALA A 45 23.37 28.58 2.37
N CYS A 46 24.51 28.02 2.77
CA CYS A 46 24.96 26.71 2.26
C CYS A 46 24.41 25.59 3.16
N GLY A 47 23.12 25.67 3.49
CA GLY A 47 22.35 24.51 3.85
C GLY A 47 22.32 23.60 2.64
N SER A 48 23.29 22.70 2.57
CA SER A 48 23.29 21.50 1.74
C SER A 48 21.84 21.11 1.53
N SER A 49 21.38 21.09 0.29
CA SER A 49 20.18 20.38 -0.11
C SER A 49 20.43 18.95 0.32
N GLY A 50 20.06 18.68 1.57
CA GLY A 50 20.01 17.36 2.16
C GLY A 50 18.98 16.66 1.32
N SER A 51 19.47 16.04 0.26
CA SER A 51 18.76 15.02 -0.48
C SER A 51 18.18 14.14 0.61
N SER A 52 16.87 14.26 0.82
CA SER A 52 16.13 13.31 1.61
C SER A 52 16.49 11.95 1.02
N ARG A 53 17.39 11.25 1.69
CA ARG A 53 17.69 9.83 1.43
C ARG A 53 16.49 8.96 1.84
N ASN A 54 15.39 9.56 2.29
CA ASN A 54 14.08 8.95 2.44
C ASN A 54 13.24 9.16 1.17
N GLY A 55 13.61 8.47 0.08
CA GLY A 55 12.68 8.19 -1.01
C GLY A 55 11.70 7.09 -0.60
N GLY A 56 11.03 7.25 0.56
CA GLY A 56 10.11 6.28 1.13
C GLY A 56 8.99 5.95 0.15
N TYR A 57 8.59 4.68 0.10
CA TYR A 57 7.36 4.09 -0.46
C TYR A 57 6.39 5.07 -1.11
N SER A 58 6.00 4.85 -2.38
CA SER A 58 5.46 5.92 -3.23
C SER A 58 4.30 6.64 -2.54
N GLU A 59 4.59 7.84 -2.06
CA GLU A 59 3.58 8.81 -1.63
C GLU A 59 2.68 9.21 -2.80
N ARG A 60 3.17 9.03 -4.04
CA ARG A 60 2.41 9.27 -5.25
C ARG A 60 1.45 8.10 -5.55
N PRO A 61 0.15 8.36 -5.69
CA PRO A 61 -0.81 7.34 -6.10
C PRO A 61 -0.49 6.83 -7.51
N PRO A 62 -0.65 5.53 -7.79
CA PRO A 62 -0.51 5.00 -9.14
C PRO A 62 -1.67 5.45 -10.03
N THR A 63 -1.42 5.53 -11.34
CA THR A 63 -2.44 5.95 -12.32
C THR A 63 -3.32 4.80 -12.79
N ASP A 64 -2.80 3.57 -12.76
CA ASP A 64 -3.60 2.39 -13.07
C ASP A 64 -4.71 2.20 -12.02
N ARG A 65 -5.94 1.93 -12.46
CA ARG A 65 -7.10 1.88 -11.58
C ARG A 65 -7.07 0.71 -10.59
N VAL A 66 -6.56 -0.44 -11.01
CA VAL A 66 -6.41 -1.63 -10.16
C VAL A 66 -5.36 -1.36 -9.10
N ALA A 67 -4.20 -0.85 -9.52
CA ALA A 67 -3.13 -0.41 -8.62
C ALA A 67 -3.62 0.64 -7.62
N LEU A 68 -4.36 1.66 -8.08
CA LEU A 68 -4.87 2.75 -7.26
C LEU A 68 -5.83 2.26 -6.19
N THR A 69 -6.73 1.37 -6.55
CA THR A 69 -7.70 0.78 -5.62
C THR A 69 -6.98 0.03 -4.49
N ALA A 70 -5.97 -0.79 -4.82
CA ALA A 70 -5.18 -1.49 -3.81
C ALA A 70 -4.35 -0.51 -2.94
N TRP A 71 -3.70 0.47 -3.55
CA TRP A 71 -2.91 1.50 -2.87
C TRP A 71 -3.75 2.33 -1.87
N GLN A 72 -5.01 2.61 -2.20
CA GLN A 72 -5.94 3.29 -1.30
C GLN A 72 -6.26 2.46 -0.05
N GLU A 73 -6.51 1.15 -0.21
CA GLU A 73 -6.73 0.27 0.94
C GLU A 73 -5.47 0.14 1.80
N TRP A 74 -4.30 -0.01 1.18
CA TRP A 74 -3.02 0.02 1.90
C TRP A 74 -2.85 1.29 2.75
N THR A 75 -3.25 2.45 2.23
CA THR A 75 -3.21 3.71 2.96
C THR A 75 -4.16 3.71 4.16
N LYS A 76 -5.37 3.17 4.01
CA LYS A 76 -6.35 3.04 5.12
C LYS A 76 -5.88 2.09 6.22
N PHE A 77 -5.15 1.04 5.85
CA PHE A 77 -4.58 0.07 6.79
C PHE A 77 -3.26 0.52 7.43
N GLY A 78 -2.97 1.83 7.39
CA GLY A 78 -1.83 2.40 8.09
C GLY A 78 -0.48 2.22 7.38
N ARG A 79 -0.50 1.95 6.07
CA ARG A 79 0.68 1.91 5.19
C ARG A 79 1.72 0.85 5.61
N SER A 80 1.24 -0.32 6.05
CA SER A 80 2.08 -1.47 6.39
C SER A 80 3.04 -1.83 5.26
N THR A 81 4.32 -2.03 5.55
CA THR A 81 5.32 -2.30 4.50
C THR A 81 6.30 -3.39 4.91
N VAL A 82 6.51 -4.35 4.01
CA VAL A 82 7.47 -5.45 4.13
C VAL A 82 8.42 -5.41 2.94
N VAL A 83 9.71 -5.50 3.21
CA VAL A 83 10.76 -5.57 2.18
C VAL A 83 11.26 -7.01 2.13
N TYR A 84 11.29 -7.59 0.95
CA TYR A 84 11.76 -8.95 0.72
C TYR A 84 13.16 -8.99 0.11
N GLY A 85 13.89 -10.06 0.37
CA GLY A 85 15.27 -10.27 -0.11
C GLY A 85 16.36 -9.76 0.85
N GLY A 86 17.61 -9.83 0.41
CA GLY A 86 18.79 -9.49 1.22
C GLY A 86 19.22 -10.59 2.19
N GLN A 87 20.21 -10.28 3.05
CA GLN A 87 20.90 -11.25 3.91
C GLN A 87 19.99 -11.97 4.94
N ALA A 88 18.80 -11.43 5.23
CA ALA A 88 17.85 -11.98 6.19
C ALA A 88 16.51 -12.45 5.58
N ASN A 89 16.45 -12.66 4.25
CA ASN A 89 15.21 -12.97 3.52
C ASN A 89 14.08 -11.92 3.60
N GLY A 90 14.36 -10.72 4.14
CA GLY A 90 13.45 -9.59 4.22
C GLY A 90 13.23 -9.07 5.65
N TYR A 91 12.48 -7.98 5.79
CA TYR A 91 12.10 -7.38 7.08
C TYR A 91 10.79 -6.58 6.98
N THR A 92 10.11 -6.39 8.12
CA THR A 92 8.98 -5.45 8.22
C THR A 92 9.53 -4.05 8.46
N ASN A 93 9.34 -3.14 7.51
CA ASN A 93 9.75 -1.75 7.66
C ASN A 93 8.72 -0.92 8.43
N ARG A 94 7.43 -1.21 8.24
CA ARG A 94 6.34 -0.51 8.91
C ARG A 94 5.22 -1.50 9.21
N THR A 95 4.77 -1.53 10.45
CA THR A 95 3.60 -2.33 10.84
C THR A 95 2.32 -1.55 10.52
N GLY A 96 1.32 -2.23 9.98
CA GLY A 96 -0.01 -1.68 9.74
C GLY A 96 -0.94 -1.74 10.93
N VAL A 97 -2.18 -1.33 10.69
CA VAL A 97 -3.30 -1.60 11.58
C VAL A 97 -3.79 -3.02 11.35
N SER A 98 -4.07 -3.74 12.43
CA SER A 98 -4.57 -5.12 12.36
C SER A 98 -5.94 -5.19 11.69
N GLU A 99 -6.16 -6.24 10.91
CA GLU A 99 -7.45 -6.66 10.35
C GLU A 99 -8.54 -6.85 11.41
N ARG A 100 -8.17 -7.03 12.68
CA ARG A 100 -9.11 -7.18 13.79
C ARG A 100 -9.54 -5.84 14.37
N SER A 101 -8.97 -4.70 14.00
CA SER A 101 -9.34 -3.40 14.55
C SER A 101 -10.48 -2.78 13.75
N GLU A 102 -11.48 -2.17 14.41
CA GLU A 102 -12.47 -1.38 13.67
C GLU A 102 -11.91 -0.01 13.26
N PRO A 103 -12.32 0.54 12.10
CA PRO A 103 -13.35 0.03 11.17
C PRO A 103 -12.84 -1.00 10.13
N LEU A 104 -11.59 -1.46 10.26
CA LEU A 104 -10.93 -2.30 9.25
C LEU A 104 -11.40 -3.76 9.28
N ALA A 105 -11.84 -4.26 10.42
CA ALA A 105 -12.49 -5.56 10.51
C ALA A 105 -13.77 -5.58 9.68
N SER A 106 -14.68 -4.59 9.83
CA SER A 106 -15.83 -4.43 8.94
C SER A 106 -15.41 -4.26 7.48
N ARG A 107 -14.31 -3.54 7.21
CA ARG A 107 -13.78 -3.38 5.85
C ARG A 107 -13.35 -4.70 5.21
N VAL A 108 -12.74 -5.61 5.97
CA VAL A 108 -12.47 -6.99 5.49
C VAL A 108 -13.77 -7.73 5.19
N GLY A 109 -14.86 -7.39 5.89
CA GLY A 109 -16.21 -7.86 5.56
C GLY A 109 -16.69 -7.44 4.17
N ASP A 110 -16.41 -6.20 3.75
CA ASP A 110 -16.71 -5.76 2.38
C ASP A 110 -15.98 -6.63 1.33
N TYR A 111 -14.74 -7.04 1.63
CA TYR A 111 -13.98 -7.90 0.74
C TYR A 111 -14.61 -9.29 0.60
N TRP A 112 -15.04 -9.88 1.72
CA TRP A 112 -15.75 -11.16 1.67
C TRP A 112 -17.14 -11.07 1.05
N GLY A 113 -17.82 -9.92 1.21
CA GLY A 113 -19.12 -9.66 0.61
C GLY A 113 -19.13 -9.83 -0.90
N VAL A 114 -18.08 -9.39 -1.61
CA VAL A 114 -18.01 -9.59 -3.08
C VAL A 114 -17.87 -11.06 -3.48
N CYS A 115 -17.34 -11.90 -2.59
CA CYS A 115 -17.18 -13.35 -2.78
C CYS A 115 -18.38 -14.15 -2.24
N GLY A 116 -19.49 -13.47 -1.91
CA GLY A 116 -20.70 -14.12 -1.41
C GLY A 116 -20.58 -14.64 0.03
N LYS A 117 -19.71 -14.01 0.84
CA LYS A 117 -19.50 -14.35 2.26
C LYS A 117 -19.68 -13.14 3.19
N PRO A 118 -20.82 -12.43 3.16
CA PRO A 118 -21.03 -11.22 3.95
C PRO A 118 -20.94 -11.44 5.48
N GLU A 119 -21.06 -12.68 5.94
CA GLU A 119 -20.95 -13.06 7.35
C GLU A 119 -19.49 -13.15 7.86
N TRP A 120 -18.51 -13.08 6.97
CA TRP A 120 -17.08 -13.15 7.30
C TRP A 120 -16.45 -11.77 7.33
N ASN A 121 -15.59 -11.53 8.32
CA ASN A 121 -14.84 -10.28 8.44
C ASN A 121 -13.47 -10.54 9.09
N GLY A 122 -12.70 -9.49 9.39
CA GLY A 122 -11.35 -9.61 9.97
C GLY A 122 -11.30 -10.22 11.38
N ARG A 123 -12.45 -10.41 12.05
CA ARG A 123 -12.57 -11.04 13.38
C ARG A 123 -13.16 -12.46 13.33
N THR A 124 -14.03 -12.75 12.37
CA THR A 124 -14.92 -13.93 12.43
C THR A 124 -14.56 -15.09 11.52
N SER A 125 -13.82 -14.86 10.42
CA SER A 125 -13.66 -15.91 9.41
C SER A 125 -12.71 -17.03 9.84
N GLY A 126 -11.61 -16.68 10.53
CA GLY A 126 -10.46 -17.58 10.69
C GLY A 126 -9.87 -18.06 9.35
N LYS A 127 -10.27 -17.45 8.23
CA LYS A 127 -9.86 -17.78 6.86
C LYS A 127 -8.94 -16.69 6.32
N PRO A 128 -7.87 -17.06 5.58
CA PRO A 128 -7.09 -16.10 4.83
C PRO A 128 -7.97 -15.35 3.83
N TRP A 129 -7.91 -14.02 3.86
CA TRP A 129 -8.75 -13.15 3.03
C TRP A 129 -7.99 -12.45 1.90
N SER A 130 -6.75 -12.87 1.63
CA SER A 130 -5.93 -12.32 0.54
C SER A 130 -6.59 -12.49 -0.83
N GLY A 131 -7.26 -13.60 -1.09
CA GLY A 131 -7.99 -13.81 -2.35
C GLY A 131 -9.25 -12.94 -2.42
N ALA A 132 -10.00 -12.82 -1.33
CA ALA A 132 -11.17 -11.94 -1.23
C ALA A 132 -10.78 -10.47 -1.46
N PHE A 133 -9.66 -10.03 -0.91
CA PHE A 133 -9.09 -8.70 -1.18
C PHE A 133 -8.83 -8.47 -2.67
N VAL A 134 -8.14 -9.40 -3.35
CA VAL A 134 -7.87 -9.26 -4.79
C VAL A 134 -9.16 -9.25 -5.60
N SER A 135 -10.10 -10.15 -5.33
CA SER A 135 -11.41 -10.15 -5.99
C SER A 135 -12.18 -8.85 -5.75
N TRP A 136 -12.09 -8.27 -4.55
CA TRP A 136 -12.70 -6.98 -4.23
C TRP A 136 -12.03 -5.83 -4.99
N VAL A 137 -10.69 -5.78 -5.05
CA VAL A 137 -9.94 -4.78 -5.83
C VAL A 137 -10.36 -4.83 -7.30
N MET A 138 -10.42 -6.04 -7.89
CA MET A 138 -10.84 -6.22 -9.28
C MET A 138 -12.29 -5.78 -9.50
N ALA A 139 -13.18 -6.14 -8.59
CA ALA A 139 -14.58 -5.70 -8.63
C ALA A 139 -14.71 -4.18 -8.59
N LYS A 140 -14.01 -3.53 -7.65
CA LYS A 140 -14.06 -2.08 -7.47
C LYS A 140 -13.40 -1.31 -8.62
N SER A 141 -12.49 -1.97 -9.34
CA SER A 141 -11.83 -1.45 -10.54
C SER A 141 -12.68 -1.58 -11.81
N GLY A 142 -13.82 -2.27 -11.75
CA GLY A 142 -14.80 -2.35 -12.84
C GLY A 142 -14.80 -3.67 -13.62
N TYR A 143 -13.98 -4.65 -13.24
CA TYR A 143 -14.00 -5.97 -13.90
C TYR A 143 -15.23 -6.75 -13.50
N THR A 144 -15.97 -7.30 -14.46
CA THR A 144 -17.14 -8.16 -14.19
C THR A 144 -16.71 -9.53 -13.67
N PRO A 145 -17.62 -10.34 -13.06
CA PRO A 145 -17.32 -11.72 -12.68
C PRO A 145 -16.86 -12.63 -13.85
N GLN A 146 -17.32 -12.32 -15.07
CA GLN A 146 -16.92 -13.01 -16.30
C GLN A 146 -15.48 -12.67 -16.69
N GLN A 147 -15.01 -11.47 -16.37
CA GLN A 147 -13.62 -11.06 -16.60
C GLN A 147 -12.69 -11.51 -15.47
N PHE A 148 -13.11 -11.34 -14.21
CA PHE A 148 -12.36 -11.77 -13.02
C PHE A 148 -13.30 -12.40 -11.98
N PRO A 149 -13.18 -13.71 -11.68
CA PRO A 149 -14.06 -14.41 -10.74
C PRO A 149 -14.14 -13.77 -9.35
N ARG A 150 -15.30 -13.89 -8.72
CA ARG A 150 -15.54 -13.46 -7.33
C ARG A 150 -15.30 -14.63 -6.38
N ASP A 151 -14.03 -14.96 -6.14
CA ASP A 151 -13.64 -16.11 -5.35
C ASP A 151 -12.57 -15.74 -4.31
N GLY A 152 -12.77 -16.18 -3.07
CA GLY A 152 -11.80 -15.97 -2.00
C GLY A 152 -10.53 -16.82 -2.12
N ARG A 153 -10.50 -17.85 -2.99
CA ARG A 153 -9.33 -18.69 -3.26
C ARG A 153 -8.55 -18.18 -4.47
N HIS A 154 -7.26 -17.96 -4.27
CA HIS A 154 -6.31 -17.63 -5.34
C HIS A 154 -6.32 -18.64 -6.48
N GLY A 155 -6.18 -19.92 -6.17
CA GLY A 155 -6.14 -20.98 -7.19
C GLY A 155 -7.37 -21.01 -8.09
N SER A 156 -8.55 -20.86 -7.51
CA SER A 156 -9.83 -20.92 -8.24
C SER A 156 -9.91 -19.84 -9.31
N TYR A 157 -9.67 -18.57 -8.94
CA TYR A 157 -9.74 -17.51 -9.93
C TYR A 157 -8.58 -17.59 -10.94
N LEU A 158 -7.38 -18.00 -10.52
CA LEU A 158 -6.23 -18.11 -11.43
C LEU A 158 -6.44 -19.22 -12.47
N ALA A 159 -6.98 -20.36 -12.06
CA ALA A 159 -7.29 -21.47 -12.97
C ALA A 159 -8.38 -21.07 -13.97
N ALA A 160 -9.40 -20.31 -13.52
CA ALA A 160 -10.40 -19.75 -14.41
C ALA A 160 -9.80 -18.72 -15.39
N LEU A 161 -8.84 -17.88 -14.95
CA LEU A 161 -8.14 -16.95 -15.85
C LEU A 161 -7.28 -17.70 -16.88
N TYR A 162 -6.60 -18.77 -16.48
CA TYR A 162 -5.86 -19.66 -17.37
C TYR A 162 -6.75 -20.24 -18.48
N ASP A 163 -7.97 -20.66 -18.15
CA ASP A 163 -8.89 -21.15 -19.18
C ASP A 163 -9.40 -20.03 -20.10
N ARG A 164 -9.59 -18.83 -19.55
CA ARG A 164 -10.14 -17.66 -20.27
C ARG A 164 -9.12 -16.93 -21.14
N GLU A 165 -7.82 -17.03 -20.88
CA GLU A 165 -6.79 -16.29 -21.64
C GLU A 165 -6.75 -16.67 -23.13
N LYS A 166 -7.32 -17.83 -23.48
CA LYS A 166 -7.48 -18.33 -24.86
C LYS A 166 -8.59 -17.59 -25.63
N GLN A 167 -9.45 -16.85 -24.94
CA GLN A 167 -10.54 -16.10 -25.56
C GLN A 167 -9.99 -14.83 -26.23
N ARG A 168 -10.61 -14.45 -27.35
CA ARG A 168 -10.27 -13.20 -28.04
C ARG A 168 -10.56 -12.03 -27.10
N SER A 169 -9.58 -11.14 -26.92
CA SER A 169 -9.67 -9.97 -26.03
C SER A 169 -9.79 -10.30 -24.54
N ALA A 170 -9.21 -11.41 -24.09
CA ALA A 170 -9.10 -11.72 -22.67
C ALA A 170 -8.42 -10.55 -21.91
N PRO A 171 -9.00 -10.04 -20.82
CA PRO A 171 -8.42 -8.92 -20.07
C PRO A 171 -7.19 -9.31 -19.25
N PHE A 172 -6.92 -10.61 -19.09
CA PHE A 172 -5.83 -11.12 -18.28
C PHE A 172 -5.10 -12.26 -18.99
N TYR A 173 -3.77 -12.28 -18.87
CA TYR A 173 -2.88 -13.31 -19.41
C TYR A 173 -1.90 -13.78 -18.35
N LEU A 174 -1.60 -15.08 -18.32
CA LEU A 174 -0.68 -15.67 -17.36
C LEU A 174 0.71 -15.83 -17.97
N HIS A 175 1.73 -15.40 -17.23
CA HIS A 175 3.13 -15.55 -17.59
C HIS A 175 3.87 -16.34 -16.52
N ALA A 176 4.87 -17.13 -16.92
CA ALA A 176 5.83 -17.63 -15.94
C ALA A 176 6.65 -16.44 -15.39
N PRO A 177 7.10 -16.49 -14.12
CA PRO A 177 7.79 -15.37 -13.47
C PRO A 177 9.06 -14.92 -14.19
N ASN A 178 9.70 -15.80 -14.97
CA ASN A 178 10.90 -15.54 -15.75
C ASN A 178 10.61 -15.05 -17.18
N GLU A 179 9.35 -14.88 -17.59
CA GLU A 179 8.98 -14.49 -18.96
C GLU A 179 8.50 -13.04 -19.08
N TYR A 180 8.06 -12.44 -17.97
CA TYR A 180 7.36 -11.17 -17.98
C TYR A 180 7.79 -10.28 -16.81
N SER A 181 7.97 -9.00 -17.09
CA SER A 181 8.30 -7.97 -16.10
C SER A 181 7.02 -7.30 -15.64
N PRO A 182 6.60 -7.46 -14.36
CA PRO A 182 5.33 -6.94 -13.88
C PRO A 182 5.20 -5.42 -14.03
N LYS A 183 3.96 -4.94 -14.18
CA LYS A 183 3.61 -3.52 -14.29
C LYS A 183 2.47 -3.19 -13.33
N ALA A 184 2.25 -1.90 -13.06
CA ALA A 184 1.13 -1.45 -12.23
C ALA A 184 -0.21 -2.00 -12.78
N GLY A 185 -0.99 -2.62 -11.89
CA GLY A 185 -2.25 -3.28 -12.19
C GLY A 185 -2.17 -4.79 -12.40
N ASP A 186 -0.96 -5.34 -12.59
CA ASP A 186 -0.74 -6.79 -12.68
C ASP A 186 -0.86 -7.48 -11.33
N LEU A 187 -0.97 -8.81 -11.32
CA LEU A 187 -0.85 -9.62 -10.11
C LEU A 187 0.44 -10.40 -10.10
N VAL A 188 1.11 -10.44 -8.94
CA VAL A 188 2.26 -11.33 -8.70
C VAL A 188 1.86 -12.41 -7.72
N CYS A 189 1.97 -13.68 -8.12
CA CYS A 189 1.40 -14.79 -7.38
C CYS A 189 2.45 -15.83 -6.99
N THR A 190 2.40 -16.27 -5.74
CA THR A 190 3.23 -17.34 -5.19
C THR A 190 2.44 -18.63 -5.03
N GLY A 191 3.14 -19.74 -4.98
CA GLY A 191 2.54 -21.06 -4.79
C GLY A 191 3.50 -22.06 -4.17
N THR A 192 3.16 -23.34 -4.24
CA THR A 192 4.02 -24.44 -3.78
C THR A 192 4.74 -25.16 -4.92
N ALA A 193 4.28 -25.04 -6.16
CA ALA A 193 4.77 -25.83 -7.29
C ALA A 193 5.58 -25.04 -8.34
N GLY A 194 5.85 -23.75 -8.10
CA GLY A 194 6.51 -22.88 -9.08
C GLY A 194 5.79 -22.84 -10.44
N PRO A 195 6.44 -22.38 -11.53
CA PRO A 195 5.80 -22.24 -12.84
C PRO A 195 5.66 -23.57 -13.61
N THR A 196 5.54 -24.71 -12.92
CA THR A 196 5.45 -26.05 -13.56
C THR A 196 4.18 -26.24 -14.40
N TRP A 197 3.17 -25.40 -14.25
CA TRP A 197 1.97 -25.39 -15.10
C TRP A 197 2.30 -25.02 -16.55
N ARG A 198 3.34 -24.21 -16.79
CA ARG A 198 3.65 -23.63 -18.11
C ARG A 198 3.97 -24.67 -19.20
N HIS A 199 4.50 -25.82 -18.80
CA HIS A 199 4.87 -26.91 -19.72
C HIS A 199 3.93 -28.12 -19.63
N ALA A 200 2.82 -27.99 -18.91
CA ALA A 200 1.85 -29.07 -18.74
C ALA A 200 0.75 -29.01 -19.81
N ASP A 201 0.07 -30.14 -20.03
CA ASP A 201 -1.19 -30.14 -20.78
C ASP A 201 -2.24 -29.25 -20.08
N SER A 202 -3.25 -28.80 -20.81
CA SER A 202 -4.23 -27.84 -20.28
C SER A 202 -4.94 -28.30 -19.01
N ARG A 203 -5.29 -29.59 -18.89
CA ARG A 203 -5.99 -30.12 -17.71
C ARG A 203 -5.06 -30.16 -16.50
N THR A 204 -3.81 -30.57 -16.70
CA THR A 204 -2.81 -30.60 -15.64
C THR A 204 -2.39 -29.19 -15.22
N ALA A 205 -2.24 -28.25 -16.17
CA ALA A 205 -1.93 -26.85 -15.90
C ALA A 205 -3.02 -26.20 -15.02
N HIS A 206 -4.29 -26.31 -15.41
CA HIS A 206 -5.43 -25.85 -14.62
C HIS A 206 -5.38 -26.41 -13.19
N ARG A 207 -5.27 -27.74 -13.05
CA ARG A 207 -5.24 -28.39 -11.73
C ARG A 207 -4.04 -27.95 -10.88
N ARG A 208 -2.87 -27.76 -11.49
CA ARG A 208 -1.67 -27.27 -10.78
C ARG A 208 -1.90 -25.87 -10.27
N ILE A 209 -2.43 -24.96 -11.09
CA ILE A 209 -2.73 -23.58 -10.68
C ILE A 209 -3.75 -23.58 -9.53
N ASP A 210 -4.86 -24.31 -9.67
CA ASP A 210 -5.93 -24.34 -8.67
C ASP A 210 -5.49 -24.86 -7.29
N ASN A 211 -4.62 -25.88 -7.29
CA ASN A 211 -4.20 -26.56 -6.06
C ASN A 211 -2.96 -25.98 -5.39
N THR A 212 -2.14 -25.22 -6.13
CA THR A 212 -0.81 -24.83 -5.64
C THR A 212 -0.64 -23.33 -5.46
N ALA A 213 -1.59 -22.51 -5.89
CA ALA A 213 -1.57 -21.07 -5.63
C ALA A 213 -1.86 -20.76 -4.16
N ASN A 214 -0.99 -19.96 -3.54
CA ASN A 214 -1.08 -19.61 -2.13
C ASN A 214 -1.50 -18.17 -1.91
N HIS A 215 -0.91 -17.24 -2.65
CA HIS A 215 -1.06 -15.81 -2.39
C HIS A 215 -0.79 -14.98 -3.64
N CYS A 216 -1.48 -13.85 -3.79
CA CYS A 216 -1.24 -12.87 -4.85
C CYS A 216 -1.32 -11.45 -4.28
N ASP A 217 -0.43 -10.59 -4.77
CA ASP A 217 -0.43 -9.15 -4.52
C ASP A 217 -0.71 -8.39 -5.82
N VAL A 218 -1.32 -7.20 -5.69
CA VAL A 218 -1.58 -6.27 -6.79
C VAL A 218 -0.38 -5.35 -6.97
N VAL A 219 0.26 -5.38 -8.14
CA VAL A 219 1.39 -4.49 -8.43
C VAL A 219 0.90 -3.06 -8.50
N THR A 220 1.54 -2.18 -7.73
CA THR A 220 1.25 -0.76 -7.68
C THR A 220 2.29 0.08 -8.40
N ASP A 221 3.55 -0.37 -8.42
CA ASP A 221 4.67 0.33 -9.04
C ASP A 221 5.85 -0.63 -9.25
N VAL A 222 6.78 -0.27 -10.14
CA VAL A 222 8.08 -0.96 -10.29
C VAL A 222 9.17 0.09 -10.38
N ARG A 223 10.00 0.17 -9.33
CA ARG A 223 11.06 1.17 -9.21
C ARG A 223 12.12 0.73 -8.23
N GLY A 224 13.31 1.34 -8.34
CA GLY A 224 14.40 1.12 -7.39
C GLY A 224 14.87 -0.33 -7.28
N GLY A 225 14.67 -1.15 -8.32
CA GLY A 225 15.00 -2.58 -8.28
C GLY A 225 13.97 -3.46 -7.57
N PHE A 226 12.76 -2.94 -7.32
CA PHE A 226 11.67 -3.69 -6.68
C PHE A 226 10.34 -3.55 -7.45
N VAL A 227 9.58 -4.64 -7.46
CA VAL A 227 8.12 -4.60 -7.63
C VAL A 227 7.52 -4.21 -6.30
N HIS A 228 6.72 -3.15 -6.29
CA HIS A 228 5.90 -2.74 -5.15
C HIS A 228 4.50 -3.30 -5.36
N ALA A 229 4.09 -4.27 -4.54
CA ALA A 229 2.78 -4.90 -4.67
C ALA A 229 2.01 -4.88 -3.35
N VAL A 230 0.69 -4.67 -3.42
CA VAL A 230 -0.19 -4.58 -2.25
C VAL A 230 -1.05 -5.83 -2.15
N GLY A 231 -0.98 -6.49 -0.99
CA GLY A 231 -1.75 -7.69 -0.66
C GLY A 231 -2.62 -7.51 0.57
N GLY A 232 -3.72 -8.24 0.61
CA GLY A 232 -4.55 -8.41 1.81
C GLY A 232 -4.03 -9.57 2.67
N ASN A 233 -4.31 -9.53 3.97
CA ASN A 233 -3.90 -10.55 4.96
C ASN A 233 -2.38 -10.84 5.00
N VAL A 234 -1.57 -9.85 4.65
CA VAL A 234 -0.12 -9.92 4.80
C VAL A 234 0.22 -9.21 6.11
N LYS A 235 0.78 -9.95 7.07
CA LYS A 235 0.99 -9.48 8.45
C LYS A 235 -0.32 -8.99 9.10
N ASP A 236 -1.40 -9.76 8.90
CA ASP A 236 -2.74 -9.48 9.43
C ASP A 236 -3.25 -8.07 9.07
N SER A 237 -2.93 -7.59 7.87
CA SER A 237 -3.23 -6.23 7.38
C SER A 237 -3.30 -6.17 5.85
N VAL A 238 -3.60 -5.00 5.29
CA VAL A 238 -3.30 -4.68 3.88
C VAL A 238 -1.90 -4.08 3.83
N THR A 239 -0.97 -4.78 3.20
CA THR A 239 0.47 -4.49 3.26
C THR A 239 1.07 -4.35 1.88
N MET A 240 1.97 -3.38 1.73
CA MET A 240 2.84 -3.26 0.57
C MET A 240 4.08 -4.14 0.76
N SER A 241 4.28 -5.07 -0.15
CA SER A 241 5.42 -5.96 -0.28
C SER A 241 6.36 -5.43 -1.36
N LEU A 242 7.65 -5.30 -1.05
CA LEU A 242 8.69 -4.93 -2.02
C LEU A 242 9.46 -6.19 -2.41
N TYR A 243 9.30 -6.65 -3.64
CA TYR A 243 9.94 -7.85 -4.18
C TYR A 243 11.10 -7.48 -5.11
N PRO A 244 12.31 -8.00 -4.90
CA PRO A 244 13.46 -7.68 -5.75
C PRO A 244 13.24 -8.17 -7.18
N VAL A 245 13.75 -7.41 -8.15
CA VAL A 245 13.74 -7.79 -9.56
C VAL A 245 15.14 -7.94 -10.14
N ASP A 246 15.24 -8.73 -11.21
CA ASP A 246 16.47 -8.86 -12.00
C ASP A 246 16.70 -7.63 -12.91
N SER A 247 17.80 -7.65 -13.67
CA SER A 247 18.16 -6.57 -14.60
C SER A 247 17.14 -6.35 -15.71
N LYS A 248 16.23 -7.30 -15.94
CA LYS A 248 15.14 -7.19 -16.91
C LYS A 248 13.82 -6.76 -16.26
N GLY A 249 13.79 -6.53 -14.95
CA GLY A 249 12.59 -6.17 -14.21
C GLY A 249 11.69 -7.35 -13.86
N ARG A 250 12.19 -8.58 -13.94
CA ARG A 250 11.43 -9.80 -13.60
C ARG A 250 11.65 -10.19 -12.14
N LEU A 251 10.66 -10.82 -11.53
CA LEU A 251 10.72 -11.19 -10.11
C LEU A 251 11.88 -12.15 -9.81
N GLN A 252 12.70 -11.79 -8.83
CA GLN A 252 13.70 -12.71 -8.30
C GLN A 252 13.09 -13.64 -7.25
N PRO A 253 13.63 -14.87 -7.10
CA PRO A 253 13.26 -15.74 -5.99
C PRO A 253 13.49 -15.04 -4.64
N VAL A 254 12.54 -15.20 -3.71
CA VAL A 254 12.65 -14.65 -2.36
C VAL A 254 12.52 -15.79 -1.35
N GLY A 255 13.62 -16.12 -0.67
CA GLY A 255 13.64 -17.20 0.32
C GLY A 255 13.09 -18.51 -0.25
N SER A 256 12.22 -19.17 0.52
CA SER A 256 11.57 -20.44 0.15
C SER A 256 10.20 -20.26 -0.52
N ARG A 257 9.84 -19.06 -0.99
CA ARG A 257 8.55 -18.79 -1.64
C ARG A 257 8.71 -18.83 -3.16
N PRO A 258 8.35 -19.93 -3.84
CA PRO A 258 8.45 -19.98 -5.28
C PRO A 258 7.34 -19.12 -5.90
N TRP A 259 7.75 -18.28 -6.85
CA TRP A 259 6.82 -17.59 -7.73
C TRP A 259 6.09 -18.62 -8.60
N LEU A 260 4.77 -18.54 -8.64
CA LEU A 260 3.92 -19.41 -9.44
C LEU A 260 3.72 -18.82 -10.84
N LEU A 261 3.31 -17.56 -10.90
CA LEU A 261 2.98 -16.84 -12.14
C LEU A 261 2.87 -15.33 -11.90
N VAL A 262 2.83 -14.60 -13.01
CA VAL A 262 2.38 -13.21 -13.06
C VAL A 262 1.11 -13.15 -13.91
N VAL A 263 0.09 -12.45 -13.44
CA VAL A 263 -1.11 -12.15 -14.25
C VAL A 263 -0.93 -10.75 -14.84
N GLU A 264 -0.71 -10.68 -16.15
CA GLU A 264 -0.73 -9.43 -16.91
C GLU A 264 -2.17 -8.97 -17.09
N LYS A 265 -2.47 -7.73 -16.69
CA LYS A 265 -3.71 -7.04 -17.02
C LYS A 265 -3.54 -6.36 -18.39
N ARG A 266 -4.42 -6.66 -19.34
CA ARG A 266 -4.46 -6.03 -20.67
C ARG A 266 -5.44 -4.85 -20.69
N GLY A 267 -4.98 -3.70 -21.18
CA GLY A 267 -5.71 -2.42 -21.18
C GLY A 267 -5.56 -1.67 -19.88
#